data_AF-A0A5K0ZEL9-F1
#
_entry.id   AF-A0A5K0ZEL9-F1
#
_cell.length_a   1.000
_cell.length_b   1.000
_cell.length_c   1.000
_cell.angle_alpha   90.00
_cell.angle_beta   90.00
_cell.angle_gamma   90.00
#
_symmetry.space_group_name_H-M   'P 1'
#
loop_
_entity.id
_entity.type
_entity.pdbx_description
1 polymer ?
#
loop_
_entity_poly.entity_id
_entity_poly.type
_entity_poly.pdbx_seq_one_letter_code
_entity_poly.pdbx_strand_id
1 'polypeptide(L)' 'FRREDPMDGPTFDLATTRSATNNFALRNKLGEGGFGAVYR' A
#
# COMPACT_ATOMS: atom_id res chain seq x y z
N PHE A 1 26.05 -6.17 11.62
CA PHE A 1 25.53 -4.88 11.10
C PHE A 1 24.53 -5.20 10.00
N ARG A 2 23.23 -5.04 10.27
CA ARG A 2 22.19 -5.23 9.25
C ARG A 2 22.39 -4.12 8.21
N ARG A 3 22.75 -4.49 6.98
CA ARG A 3 22.69 -3.55 5.86
C ARG A 3 21.20 -3.28 5.65
N GLU A 4 20.78 -2.02 5.70
CA GLU A 4 19.46 -1.64 5.20
C GLU A 4 19.48 -1.96 3.71
N ASP A 5 18.81 -3.04 3.32
CA ASP A 5 18.60 -3.31 1.90
C ASP A 5 17.73 -2.15 1.39
N PRO A 6 18.13 -1.40 0.36
CA PRO A 6 17.32 -0.28 -0.15
C PRO A 6 15.92 -0.72 -0.64
N MET A 7 15.69 -2.04 -0.72
CA MET A 7 14.40 -2.66 -1.03
C MET A 7 13.57 -3.05 0.21
N ASP A 8 14.16 -3.05 1.41
CA ASP A 8 13.44 -3.29 2.67
C ASP A 8 12.74 -2.00 3.11
N GLY A 9 11.61 -1.72 2.48
CA GLY A 9 10.70 -0.64 2.85
C GLY A 9 9.98 -0.89 4.19
N PRO A 10 9.29 0.13 4.72
CA PRO A 10 8.48 -0.03 5.92
C PRO A 10 7.39 -1.10 5.71
N THR A 11 7.27 -2.01 6.67
CA THR A 11 6.18 -2.99 6.71
C THR A 11 4.98 -2.40 7.45
N PHE A 12 3.79 -2.62 6.91
CA PHE A 12 2.54 -2.19 7.52
C PHE A 12 1.63 -3.40 7.70
N ASP A 13 0.86 -3.41 8.79
CA ASP A 13 -0.17 -4.42 8.97
C ASP A 13 -1.40 -4.16 8.06
N LEU A 14 -2.25 -5.17 7.95
CA LEU A 14 -3.47 -5.07 7.15
C LEU A 14 -4.44 -4.03 7.71
N ALA A 15 -4.48 -3.85 9.03
CA ALA A 15 -5.39 -2.90 9.68
C ALA A 15 -5.05 -1.46 9.27
N THR A 16 -3.76 -1.11 9.26
CA THR A 16 -3.22 0.18 8.82
C THR A 16 -3.55 0.43 7.36
N THR A 17 -3.29 -0.56 6.49
CA THR A 17 -3.61 -0.47 5.05
C THR A 17 -5.11 -0.23 4.81
N ARG A 18 -5.97 -0.94 5.54
CA ARG A 18 -7.42 -0.75 5.44
C ARG A 18 -7.86 0.61 5.95
N SER A 19 -7.29 1.10 7.05
CA SER A 19 -7.62 2.43 7.57
C SER A 19 -7.24 3.52 6.58
N ALA A 20 -6.03 3.47 6.01
CA ALA A 20 -5.52 4.46 5.07
C ALA A 20 -6.39 4.54 3.80
N THR A 21 -6.75 3.38 3.23
CA THR A 21 -7.52 3.32 1.98
C THR A 21 -9.04 3.44 2.18
N ASN A 22 -9.51 3.67 3.43
CA ASN A 22 -10.91 3.54 3.81
C ASN A 22 -11.53 2.21 3.31
N ASN A 23 -10.90 1.12 3.70
CA ASN A 23 -11.25 -0.25 3.34
C ASN A 23 -11.34 -0.46 1.82
N PHE A 24 -10.34 0.03 1.08
CA PHE A 24 -10.27 -0.06 -0.38
C PHE A 24 -11.50 0.55 -1.09
N ALA A 25 -12.04 1.65 -0.56
CA ALA A 25 -13.23 2.27 -1.13
C ALA A 25 -12.97 2.76 -2.56
N LEU A 26 -13.92 2.51 -3.47
CA LEU A 26 -13.77 2.86 -4.88
C LEU A 26 -13.50 4.36 -5.11
N ARG A 27 -14.06 5.23 -4.26
CA ARG A 27 -13.80 6.69 -4.30
C ARG A 27 -12.32 7.07 -4.07
N ASN A 28 -11.54 6.16 -3.48
CA ASN A 28 -10.12 6.34 -3.23
C ASN A 28 -9.26 5.63 -4.29
N LYS A 29 -9.86 4.90 -5.24
CA LYS A 29 -9.13 4.27 -6.33
C LYS A 29 -8.60 5.34 -7.28
N LEU A 30 -7.29 5.33 -7.48
CA LEU A 30 -6.58 6.22 -8.41
C LEU A 30 -6.53 5.62 -9.82
N GLY A 31 -6.48 4.29 -9.93
CA GLY A 31 -6.43 3.60 -11.22
C GLY A 31 -6.23 2.09 -11.08
N GLU A 32 -6.23 1.40 -12.22
CA GLU A 32 -5.88 -0.03 -12.32
C GLU A 32 -5.16 -0.28 -13.65
N GLY A 33 -4.14 -1.15 -13.63
CA GLY A 33 -3.36 -1.52 -14.81
C GLY A 33 -2.44 -2.70 -14.51
N GLY A 34 -1.32 -2.82 -15.22
CA GLY A 34 -0.37 -3.95 -15.05
C GLY A 34 0.25 -4.09 -13.65
N PHE A 35 0.09 -3.09 -12.79
CA PHE A 35 0.52 -3.09 -11.38
C PHE A 35 -0.61 -3.41 -10.39
N GLY A 36 -1.82 -3.71 -10.88
CA GLY A 36 -3.03 -3.87 -10.06
C GLY A 36 -3.74 -2.55 -9.75
N ALA A 37 -4.67 -2.59 -8.79
CA ALA A 37 -5.43 -1.41 -8.36
C ALA A 37 -4.63 -0.55 -7.37
N VAL A 38 -4.63 0.76 -7.61
CA VAL A 38 -3.93 1.74 -6.76
C VAL A 38 -4.97 2.59 -6.03
N TYR A 39 -4.78 2.78 -4.73
CA TYR A 39 -5.64 3.59 -3.87
C TYR A 39 -4.84 4.73 -3.23
N ARG A 40 -5.50 5.86 -3.00
CA ARG A 40 -4.97 6.96 -2.19
C ARG A 40 -5.17 6.75 -0.70
#